data_AF-X1LH16-F1
#
_entry.id   AF-X1LH16-F1
#
_cell.length_a   1.000
_cell.length_b   1.000
_cell.length_c   1.000
_cell.angle_alpha   90.00
_cell.angle_beta   90.00
_cell.angle_gamma   90.00
#
_symmetry.space_group_name_H-M   'P 1'
#
loop_
_entity.id
_entity.type
_entity.pdbx_description
1 polymer ?
#
loop_
_entity_poly.entity_id
_entity_poly.type
_entity_poly.pdbx_seq_one_letter_code
_entity_poly.pdbx_strand_id
1 'polypeptide(L)' 'EIARDADENPEILHTAPHNTPVRRLDDVRAVRQPDLRWERL' A
#
# COMPACT_ATOMS: atom_id res chain seq x y z
N GLU A 1 4.82 -4.54 -18.60
CA GLU A 1 5.49 -5.46 -17.66
C GLU A 1 4.57 -6.19 -16.69
N ILE A 2 3.37 -5.68 -16.39
CA ILE A 2 2.42 -6.35 -15.49
C ILE A 2 2.05 -7.80 -15.90
N ALA A 3 1.89 -8.08 -17.19
CA ALA A 3 1.51 -9.43 -17.64
C ALA A 3 2.59 -10.49 -17.35
N ARG A 4 3.87 -10.14 -17.54
CA ARG A 4 4.99 -11.04 -17.23
C ARG A 4 5.09 -11.30 -15.73
N ASP A 5 4.96 -10.25 -14.92
CA ASP A 5 4.97 -10.36 -13.46
C ASP A 5 3.79 -11.20 -12.95
N ALA A 6 2.61 -11.07 -13.58
CA ALA A 6 1.44 -11.88 -13.25
C ALA A 6 1.66 -13.36 -13.54
N ASP A 7 2.35 -13.70 -14.64
CA ASP A 7 2.59 -15.08 -15.05
C ASP A 7 3.76 -15.72 -14.28
N GLU A 8 4.85 -14.98 -14.05
CA GLU A 8 6.08 -15.50 -13.46
C GLU A 8 6.07 -15.45 -11.92
N ASN A 9 5.47 -14.42 -11.32
CA ASN A 9 5.42 -14.25 -9.87
C ASN A 9 4.21 -13.40 -9.40
N PRO A 10 2.99 -13.98 -9.37
CA PRO A 10 1.76 -13.26 -9.03
C PRO A 10 1.80 -12.51 -7.69
N GLU A 11 2.58 -13.02 -6.71
CA GLU A 11 2.67 -12.44 -5.37
C GLU A 11 3.25 -11.02 -5.35
N ILE A 12 4.04 -10.68 -6.36
CA ILE A 12 4.57 -9.32 -6.49
C ILE A 12 3.46 -8.28 -6.67
N LEU A 13 2.33 -8.67 -7.29
CA LEU A 13 1.16 -7.83 -7.50
C LEU A 13 0.33 -7.68 -6.23
N HIS A 14 0.22 -8.74 -5.42
CA HIS A 14 -0.50 -8.68 -4.14
C HIS A 14 0.19 -7.76 -3.14
N THR A 15 1.52 -7.75 -3.16
CA THR A 15 2.37 -6.96 -2.26
C THR A 15 2.70 -5.58 -2.82
N ALA A 16 2.32 -5.28 -4.07
CA ALA A 16 2.48 -3.96 -4.66
C ALA A 16 1.72 -2.88 -3.86
N PRO A 17 2.22 -1.63 -3.85
CA PRO A 17 3.34 -1.09 -4.64
C PRO A 17 4.70 -1.17 -3.93
N HIS A 18 5.79 -1.30 -4.72
CA HIS A 18 7.17 -1.43 -4.21
C HIS A 18 8.04 -0.19 -4.39
N ASN A 19 7.74 0.66 -5.39
CA ASN A 19 8.59 1.80 -5.79
C ASN A 19 7.93 3.17 -5.58
N THR A 20 6.76 3.20 -4.94
CA THR A 20 6.10 4.45 -4.58
C THR A 20 6.66 4.99 -3.26
N PRO A 21 6.63 6.32 -3.04
CA PRO A 21 7.15 6.92 -1.80
C PRO A 21 6.44 6.43 -0.53
N VAL A 22 5.23 5.85 -0.69
CA VAL A 22 4.44 5.25 0.38
C VAL A 22 3.99 3.85 -0.01
N ARG A 23 3.83 2.97 0.99
CA ARG A 23 3.27 1.62 0.81
C ARG A 23 1.74 1.63 0.83
N ARG A 24 1.12 0.47 0.61
CA ARG A 24 -0.34 0.31 0.70
C ARG A 24 -0.84 0.73 2.09
N LEU A 25 -1.89 1.54 2.12
CA LEU A 25 -2.51 2.06 3.35
C LEU A 25 -3.26 0.95 4.11
N ASP A 26 -3.27 1.04 5.44
CA ASP A 26 -4.10 0.20 6.30
C ASP A 26 -5.46 0.89 6.53
N ASP A 27 -6.41 0.63 5.63
CA ASP A 27 -7.73 1.26 5.64
C ASP A 27 -8.53 0.91 6.91
N VAL A 28 -8.39 -0.33 7.41
CA VAL A 28 -9.09 -0.77 8.63
C VAL A 28 -8.63 0.05 9.83
N ARG A 29 -7.31 0.26 9.95
CA ARG A 29 -6.77 1.11 11.00
C ARG A 29 -7.17 2.56 10.82
N ALA A 30 -7.11 3.10 9.61
CA ALA A 30 -7.50 4.48 9.32
C ALA A 30 -8.95 4.76 9.77
N VAL A 31 -9.86 3.80 9.59
CA VAL A 31 -11.26 3.93 10.06
C VAL A 31 -11.38 3.80 11.58
N ARG A 32 -10.67 2.86 12.20
CA ARG A 32 -10.78 2.59 13.65
C ARG A 32 -10.05 3.60 14.52
N GLN A 33 -8.98 4.20 14.01
CA GLN A 33 -8.10 5.12 14.72
C GLN A 33 -7.70 6.28 13.79
N PRO A 34 -8.64 7.16 13.44
CA PRO A 34 -8.37 8.24 12.52
C PRO A 34 -7.51 9.33 13.18
N ASP A 35 -6.46 9.76 12.48
CA ASP A 35 -5.78 11.02 12.78
C ASP A 35 -6.60 12.17 12.17
N LEU A 36 -7.26 12.95 13.03
CA LEU A 36 -8.24 13.96 12.63
C LEU A 36 -7.63 15.36 12.43
N ARG A 37 -6.40 15.58 12.86
CA ARG A 37 -5.74 16.88 12.73
C ARG A 37 -4.24 16.71 12.72
N TRP A 38 -3.58 17.47 11.87
CA TRP A 38 -2.12 17.51 11.87
C TRP A 38 -1.60 18.22 13.13
N GLU A 39 -0.83 17.50 13.95
CA GLU A 39 -0.09 18.09 15.06
C GLU A 39 1.38 18.25 14.67
N ARG A 40 1.86 19.49 14.66
CA ARG A 40 3.27 19.78 14.42
C ARG A 40 4.02 19.71 15.74
N LEU A 41 4.82 18.65 15.92
CA LEU A 41 5.78 18.52 17.01
C LEU A 41 6.88 19.59 16.92
#